data_AF-A0A965B6Y9-F1
#
_entry.id   AF-A0A965B6Y9-F1
#
_cell.length_a   1.000
_cell.length_b   1.000
_cell.length_c   1.000
_cell.angle_alpha   90.00
_cell.angle_beta   90.00
_cell.angle_gamma   90.00
#
_symmetry.space_group_name_H-M   'P 1'
#
loop_
_entity.id
_entity.type
_entity.pdbx_description
1 polymer ?
#
loop_
_entity_poly.entity_id
_entity_poly.type
_entity_poly.pdbx_seq_one_letter_code
_entity_poly.pdbx_strand_id
1 'polypeptide(L)'
;MTQITQKFPMSRPMMIGLLALGILVGGFGGWATLTEISGAIVASGQIEVDQNRQVVQHPDGGVVKDIYVEEGDAVSVGDVLISLDPSIEESELSIIQGQVFELMARRGRLTAERDGLSAISFDPRLIERAKTDAGIAELMQGQENLFQARVASNAKQIEQLTKRKSQIANQIDGIVAQRAAVATQLDLIEQELADQQKLLDRGLAQASRVLALQRSQAELSGDVGDLIAKQAES
;
A
#
# COMPACT_ATOMS: atom_id res chain seq x y z
N MET A 1 -18.40 89.81 113.39
CA MET A 1 -17.81 89.92 112.04
C MET A 1 -18.89 89.61 111.02
N THR A 2 -19.15 90.61 110.21
CA THR A 2 -20.24 90.79 109.25
C THR A 2 -19.92 90.05 107.94
N GLN A 3 -20.93 89.47 107.28
CA GLN A 3 -21.30 89.70 105.87
C GLN A 3 -21.80 88.47 105.08
N ILE A 4 -23.06 88.63 104.66
CA ILE A 4 -23.66 88.41 103.33
C ILE A 4 -24.05 86.98 102.92
N THR A 5 -25.36 86.77 103.10
CA THR A 5 -26.31 86.03 102.26
C THR A 5 -26.09 86.13 100.75
N GLN A 6 -26.09 84.98 100.07
CA GLN A 6 -26.69 84.86 98.74
C GLN A 6 -27.56 83.58 98.65
N LYS A 7 -28.87 83.77 98.55
CA LYS A 7 -29.82 82.70 98.18
C LYS A 7 -29.75 82.55 96.66
N PHE A 8 -29.07 81.52 96.17
CA PHE A 8 -28.99 81.21 94.73
C PHE A 8 -30.36 80.77 94.21
N PRO A 9 -30.95 81.48 93.22
CA PRO A 9 -32.17 81.01 92.57
C PRO A 9 -31.85 79.78 91.71
N MET A 10 -32.19 78.58 92.21
CA MET A 10 -31.98 77.29 91.51
C MET A 10 -32.78 77.15 90.20
N SER A 11 -33.70 78.07 89.90
CA SER A 11 -34.55 78.02 88.70
C SER A 11 -33.78 78.23 87.39
N ARG A 12 -32.69 79.01 87.39
CA ARG A 12 -31.90 79.30 86.18
C ARG A 12 -31.03 78.13 85.69
N PRO A 13 -30.18 77.48 86.54
CA PRO A 13 -29.38 76.34 86.09
C PRO A 13 -30.25 75.12 85.74
N MET A 14 -31.38 74.91 86.42
CA MET A 14 -32.30 73.81 86.13
C MET A 14 -33.01 73.98 84.78
N MET A 15 -33.42 75.22 84.42
CA MET A 15 -34.01 75.51 83.12
C MET A 15 -32.99 75.38 81.99
N ILE A 16 -31.74 75.79 82.21
CA ILE A 16 -30.62 75.57 81.26
C ILE A 16 -30.38 74.06 81.08
N GLY A 17 -30.41 73.28 82.17
CA GLY A 17 -30.28 71.82 82.12
C GLY A 17 -31.41 71.15 81.34
N LEU A 18 -32.66 71.57 81.54
CA LEU A 18 -33.82 71.03 80.83
C LEU A 18 -33.80 71.38 79.33
N LEU A 19 -33.37 72.60 79.00
CA LEU A 19 -33.25 73.07 77.61
C LEU A 19 -32.08 72.37 76.90
N ALA A 20 -30.95 72.17 77.59
CA ALA A 20 -29.83 71.36 77.09
C ALA A 20 -30.23 69.90 76.87
N LEU A 21 -31.03 69.32 77.77
CA LEU A 21 -31.58 67.97 77.61
C LEU A 21 -32.53 67.89 76.40
N GLY A 22 -33.40 68.90 76.21
CA GLY A 22 -34.28 68.99 75.07
C GLY A 22 -33.52 69.09 73.74
N ILE A 23 -32.44 69.89 73.69
CA ILE A 23 -31.57 69.98 72.52
C ILE A 23 -30.82 68.67 72.28
N LEU A 24 -30.32 68.01 73.33
CA LEU A 24 -29.63 66.73 73.21
C LEU A 24 -30.57 65.66 72.66
N VAL A 25 -31.72 65.47 73.29
CA VAL A 25 -32.67 64.41 72.93
C VAL A 25 -33.33 64.71 71.58
N GLY A 26 -33.73 65.97 71.34
CA GLY A 26 -34.32 66.39 70.07
C GLY A 26 -33.32 66.41 68.91
N GLY A 27 -32.12 66.91 69.15
CA GLY A 27 -31.05 66.98 68.14
C GLY A 27 -30.49 65.60 67.80
N PHE A 28 -30.12 64.81 68.81
CA PHE A 28 -29.61 63.45 68.58
C PHE A 28 -30.70 62.51 68.09
N GLY A 29 -31.91 62.59 68.65
CA GLY A 29 -33.06 61.81 68.20
C GLY A 29 -33.43 62.12 66.76
N GLY A 30 -33.55 63.41 66.42
CA GLY A 30 -33.80 63.85 65.04
C GLY A 30 -32.71 63.39 64.08
N TRP A 31 -31.44 63.57 64.44
CA TRP A 31 -30.32 63.11 63.63
C TRP A 31 -30.31 61.59 63.44
N ALA A 32 -30.51 60.81 64.50
CA ALA A 32 -30.55 59.34 64.43
C ALA A 32 -31.71 58.82 63.56
N THR A 33 -32.85 59.51 63.52
CA THR A 33 -33.99 59.12 62.67
C THR A 33 -33.82 59.47 61.20
N LEU A 34 -33.07 60.53 60.89
CA LEU A 34 -32.85 60.98 59.50
C LEU A 34 -31.56 60.43 58.89
N THR A 35 -30.68 59.81 59.69
CA THR A 35 -29.40 59.30 59.20
C THR A 35 -29.55 57.88 58.68
N GLU A 36 -29.44 57.70 57.37
CA GLU A 36 -29.24 56.39 56.74
C GLU A 36 -27.76 56.01 56.82
N ILE A 37 -27.46 54.88 57.46
CA ILE A 37 -26.11 54.32 57.49
C ILE A 37 -25.92 53.44 56.25
N SER A 38 -25.19 53.96 55.26
CA SER A 38 -24.79 53.19 54.07
C SER A 38 -23.79 52.08 54.46
N GLY A 39 -24.28 50.87 54.66
CA GLY A 39 -23.45 49.68 54.81
C GLY A 39 -23.22 48.99 53.47
N ALA A 40 -21.95 48.88 53.04
CA ALA A 40 -21.58 48.01 51.93
C ALA A 40 -21.15 46.65 52.47
N ILE A 41 -21.88 45.58 52.11
CA ILE A 41 -21.45 44.21 52.38
C ILE A 41 -20.52 43.80 51.24
N VAL A 42 -19.21 43.74 51.51
CA VAL A 42 -18.23 43.19 50.58
C VAL A 42 -18.11 41.70 50.85
N ALA A 43 -18.73 40.88 50.00
CA ALA A 43 -18.53 39.44 50.00
C ALA A 43 -17.45 39.09 48.97
N SER A 44 -16.33 38.53 49.42
CA SER A 44 -15.31 37.94 48.55
C SER A 44 -15.80 36.58 48.06
N GLY A 45 -16.26 36.50 46.82
CA GLY A 45 -16.52 35.23 46.13
C GLY A 45 -15.36 34.89 45.21
N GLN A 46 -14.85 33.65 45.29
CA GLN A 46 -13.88 33.11 44.34
C GLN A 46 -14.54 31.97 43.58
N ILE A 47 -14.58 32.07 42.25
CA ILE A 47 -15.04 31.00 41.37
C ILE A 47 -13.84 30.08 41.15
N GLU A 48 -13.84 28.92 41.82
CA GLU A 48 -12.87 27.86 41.56
C GLU A 48 -13.48 26.89 40.55
N VAL A 49 -12.72 26.56 39.51
CA VAL A 49 -13.15 25.61 38.48
C VAL A 49 -13.13 24.21 39.10
N ASP A 50 -14.24 23.46 38.99
CA ASP A 50 -14.33 22.08 39.49
C ASP A 50 -13.15 21.23 38.97
N GLN A 51 -12.64 20.31 39.80
CA GLN A 51 -11.37 19.60 39.61
C GLN A 51 -11.29 18.68 38.37
N ASN A 52 -12.28 18.71 37.48
CA ASN A 52 -12.44 17.82 36.35
C ASN A 52 -12.17 18.50 34.99
N ARG A 53 -11.18 19.40 34.89
CA ARG A 53 -10.80 20.00 33.60
C ARG A 53 -10.14 18.94 32.70
N GLN A 54 -10.83 18.55 31.63
CA GLN A 54 -10.28 17.67 30.60
C GLN A 54 -9.68 18.49 29.47
N VAL A 55 -8.40 18.22 29.14
CA VAL A 55 -7.73 18.84 28.00
C VAL A 55 -8.02 17.99 26.76
N VAL A 56 -8.63 18.60 25.75
CA VAL A 56 -8.87 17.96 24.44
C VAL A 56 -7.69 18.27 23.52
N GLN A 57 -7.01 17.23 23.03
CA GLN A 57 -5.84 17.35 22.16
C GLN A 57 -5.90 16.30 21.04
N HIS A 58 -5.54 16.70 19.81
CA HIS A 58 -5.37 15.77 18.70
C HIS A 58 -4.06 14.98 18.88
N PRO A 59 -4.04 13.64 18.77
CA PRO A 59 -2.86 12.82 19.03
C PRO A 59 -1.69 13.12 18.09
N ASP A 60 -1.98 13.38 16.82
CA ASP A 60 -0.96 13.61 15.78
C ASP A 60 -0.74 15.10 15.46
N GLY A 61 -1.58 15.99 16.01
CA GLY A 61 -1.63 17.41 15.60
C GLY A 61 -2.19 17.62 14.19
N GLY A 62 -2.01 18.81 13.62
CA GLY A 62 -2.45 19.15 12.26
C GLY A 62 -2.66 20.66 12.06
N VAL A 63 -3.02 21.06 10.83
CA VAL A 63 -3.41 22.43 10.52
C VAL A 63 -4.89 22.60 10.84
N VAL A 64 -5.23 23.58 11.69
CA VAL A 64 -6.62 23.90 12.00
C VAL A 64 -7.29 24.54 10.80
N LYS A 65 -8.44 24.01 10.40
CA LYS A 65 -9.27 24.54 9.32
C LYS A 65 -10.36 25.44 9.89
N ASP A 66 -11.21 24.91 10.76
CA ASP A 66 -12.29 25.64 11.42
C ASP A 66 -12.29 25.38 12.93
N ILE A 67 -12.71 26.39 13.70
CA ILE A 67 -13.00 26.29 15.13
C ILE A 67 -14.49 26.60 15.29
N TYR A 68 -15.25 25.69 15.90
CA TYR A 68 -16.71 25.77 15.98
C TYR A 68 -17.25 26.25 17.33
N VAL A 69 -16.35 26.59 18.28
CA VAL A 69 -16.70 26.95 19.65
C VAL A 69 -15.92 28.18 20.11
N GLU A 70 -16.53 28.98 20.97
CA GLU A 70 -15.93 30.14 21.62
C GLU A 70 -15.74 29.90 23.12
N GLU A 71 -14.96 30.77 23.76
CA GLU A 71 -14.72 30.68 25.20
C GLU A 71 -16.02 30.92 25.98
N GLY A 72 -16.40 29.94 26.81
CA GLY A 72 -17.62 29.97 27.62
C GLY A 72 -18.80 29.23 27.02
N ASP A 73 -18.67 28.68 25.81
CA ASP A 73 -19.73 27.86 25.20
C ASP A 73 -19.95 26.55 25.95
N ALA A 74 -21.22 26.17 26.09
CA ALA A 74 -21.61 24.87 26.63
C ALA A 74 -21.62 23.81 25.52
N VAL A 75 -20.79 22.77 25.66
CA VAL A 75 -20.64 21.69 24.66
C VAL A 75 -21.06 20.34 25.23
N SER A 76 -21.58 19.47 24.37
CA SER A 76 -21.97 18.10 24.67
C SER A 76 -20.99 17.08 24.10
N VAL A 77 -21.04 15.84 24.59
CA VAL A 77 -20.21 14.75 24.07
C VAL A 77 -20.58 14.45 22.61
N GLY A 78 -19.57 14.48 21.74
CA GLY A 78 -19.73 14.25 20.30
C GLY A 78 -19.81 15.53 19.47
N ASP A 79 -19.88 16.70 20.11
CA ASP A 79 -19.86 17.98 19.40
C ASP A 79 -18.49 18.20 18.77
N VAL A 80 -18.50 18.64 17.50
CA VAL A 80 -17.28 18.97 16.77
C VAL A 80 -16.79 20.32 17.29
N LEU A 81 -15.63 20.32 17.95
CA LEU A 81 -15.03 21.54 18.50
C LEU A 81 -14.12 22.24 17.48
N ILE A 82 -13.31 21.46 16.77
CA ILE A 82 -12.30 21.92 15.81
C ILE A 82 -12.28 20.93 14.63
N SER A 83 -12.14 21.44 13.40
CA SER A 83 -11.79 20.63 12.23
C SER A 83 -10.34 20.89 11.83
N LEU A 84 -9.64 19.83 11.43
CA LEU A 84 -8.31 19.92 10.83
C LEU A 84 -8.43 19.88 9.30
N ASP A 85 -7.46 20.46 8.60
CA ASP A 85 -7.36 20.38 7.15
C ASP A 85 -6.99 18.94 6.74
N PRO A 86 -7.87 18.21 6.02
CA PRO A 86 -7.65 16.81 5.69
C PRO A 86 -6.85 16.61 4.39
N SER A 87 -6.34 17.70 3.77
CA SER A 87 -5.79 17.65 2.41
C SER A 87 -4.63 16.66 2.26
N ILE A 88 -3.79 16.50 3.29
CA ILE A 88 -2.64 15.58 3.27
C ILE A 88 -3.13 14.14 3.38
N GLU A 89 -4.00 13.88 4.35
CA GLU A 89 -4.55 12.56 4.64
C GLU A 89 -5.42 12.05 3.49
N GLU A 90 -6.21 12.92 2.87
CA GLU A 90 -7.00 12.60 1.67
C GLU A 90 -6.09 12.27 0.47
N SER A 91 -4.98 13.00 0.32
CA SER A 91 -4.00 12.74 -0.73
C SER A 91 -3.31 11.39 -0.53
N GLU A 92 -2.86 11.09 0.68
CA GLU A 92 -2.25 9.80 1.03
C GLU A 92 -3.24 8.65 0.86
N LEU A 93 -4.48 8.82 1.31
CA LEU A 93 -5.55 7.85 1.14
C LEU A 93 -5.78 7.55 -0.34
N SER A 94 -5.86 8.58 -1.18
CA SER A 94 -6.03 8.44 -2.63
C SER A 94 -4.88 7.65 -3.28
N ILE A 95 -3.63 7.95 -2.90
CA ILE A 95 -2.44 7.23 -3.40
C ILE A 95 -2.48 5.76 -2.98
N ILE A 96 -2.72 5.47 -1.70
CA ILE A 96 -2.74 4.10 -1.18
C ILE A 96 -3.90 3.31 -1.80
N GLN A 97 -5.08 3.91 -1.93
CA GLN A 97 -6.21 3.28 -2.60
C GLN A 97 -5.89 2.96 -4.07
N GLY A 98 -5.24 3.87 -4.79
CA GLY A 98 -4.77 3.63 -6.15
C GLY A 98 -3.82 2.43 -6.24
N GLN A 99 -2.84 2.34 -5.34
CA GLN A 99 -1.91 1.20 -5.28
C GLN A 99 -2.63 -0.13 -4.98
N VAL A 100 -3.60 -0.11 -4.06
CA VAL A 100 -4.41 -1.30 -3.73
C VAL A 100 -5.17 -1.78 -4.98
N PHE A 101 -5.82 -0.88 -5.72
CA PHE A 101 -6.54 -1.25 -6.93
C PHE A 101 -5.62 -1.79 -8.03
N GLU A 102 -4.44 -1.19 -8.20
CA GLU A 102 -3.43 -1.70 -9.14
C GLU A 102 -3.02 -3.14 -8.81
N LEU A 103 -2.70 -3.38 -7.53
CA LEU A 103 -2.32 -4.71 -7.05
C LEU A 103 -3.46 -5.73 -7.21
N MET A 104 -4.70 -5.32 -6.97
CA MET A 104 -5.89 -6.18 -7.15
C MET A 104 -6.07 -6.58 -8.61
N ALA A 105 -5.91 -5.64 -9.56
CA ALA A 105 -6.00 -5.93 -10.98
C ALA A 105 -4.86 -6.86 -11.44
N ARG A 106 -3.63 -6.55 -11.02
CA ARG A 106 -2.45 -7.37 -11.30
C ARG A 106 -2.59 -8.78 -10.75
N ARG A 107 -3.11 -8.93 -9.53
CA ARG A 107 -3.40 -10.23 -8.91
C ARG A 107 -4.40 -11.02 -9.74
N GLY A 108 -5.47 -10.38 -10.23
CA GLY A 108 -6.44 -11.01 -11.12
C GLY A 108 -5.76 -11.62 -12.34
N ARG A 109 -4.96 -10.82 -13.07
CA ARG A 109 -4.20 -11.29 -14.24
C ARG A 109 -3.27 -12.45 -13.88
N LEU A 110 -2.44 -12.29 -12.86
CA LEU A 110 -1.44 -13.31 -12.49
C LEU A 110 -2.09 -14.63 -12.06
N THR A 111 -3.25 -14.58 -11.42
CA THR A 111 -4.02 -15.77 -11.04
C THR A 111 -4.54 -16.47 -12.30
N ALA A 112 -5.10 -15.72 -13.25
CA ALA A 112 -5.56 -16.28 -14.52
C ALA A 112 -4.40 -16.90 -15.33
N GLU A 113 -3.23 -16.25 -15.37
CA GLU A 113 -2.03 -16.80 -16.02
C GLU A 113 -1.53 -18.08 -15.35
N ARG A 114 -1.47 -18.10 -14.01
CA ARG A 114 -1.03 -19.27 -13.23
C ARG A 114 -1.94 -20.47 -13.48
N ASP A 115 -3.25 -20.24 -13.51
CA ASP A 115 -4.26 -21.29 -13.61
C ASP A 115 -4.58 -21.64 -15.08
N GLY A 116 -3.98 -20.95 -16.05
CA GLY A 116 -4.19 -21.19 -17.48
C GLY A 116 -5.63 -20.88 -17.92
N LEU A 117 -6.30 -19.91 -17.29
CA LEU A 117 -7.66 -19.53 -17.62
C LEU A 117 -7.73 -18.79 -18.97
N SER A 118 -8.93 -18.71 -19.55
CA SER A 118 -9.15 -17.99 -20.81
C SER A 118 -9.45 -16.49 -20.63
N ALA A 119 -9.76 -16.06 -19.40
CA ALA A 119 -10.12 -14.68 -19.08
C ALA A 119 -9.74 -14.35 -17.64
N ILE A 120 -9.52 -13.06 -17.37
CA ILE A 120 -9.24 -12.57 -16.02
C ILE A 120 -10.53 -12.50 -15.20
N SER A 121 -10.47 -12.98 -13.96
CA SER A 121 -11.49 -12.69 -12.95
C SER A 121 -10.97 -11.63 -11.99
N PHE A 122 -11.57 -10.44 -12.02
CA PHE A 122 -11.24 -9.33 -11.14
C PHE A 122 -12.03 -9.39 -9.82
N ASP A 123 -11.45 -8.83 -8.76
CA ASP A 123 -12.11 -8.71 -7.45
C ASP A 123 -13.36 -7.80 -7.56
N PRO A 124 -14.52 -8.16 -6.98
CA PRO A 124 -15.74 -7.37 -7.08
C PRO A 124 -15.58 -5.90 -6.66
N ARG A 125 -14.74 -5.62 -5.65
CA ARG A 125 -14.51 -4.23 -5.21
C ARG A 125 -13.85 -3.38 -6.29
N LEU A 126 -12.97 -3.98 -7.10
CA LEU A 126 -12.32 -3.32 -8.23
C LEU A 126 -13.34 -3.04 -9.34
N ILE A 127 -14.20 -4.01 -9.64
CA ILE A 127 -15.26 -3.88 -10.66
C ILE A 127 -16.23 -2.76 -10.30
N GLU A 128 -16.69 -2.70 -9.04
CA GLU A 128 -17.57 -1.63 -8.59
C GLU A 128 -16.89 -0.26 -8.65
N ARG A 129 -15.61 -0.18 -8.27
CA ARG A 129 -14.84 1.07 -8.35
C ARG A 129 -14.65 1.54 -9.80
N ALA A 130 -14.42 0.64 -10.74
CA ALA A 130 -14.26 0.97 -12.15
C ALA A 130 -15.51 1.59 -12.79
N LYS A 131 -16.70 1.39 -12.21
CA LYS A 131 -17.93 2.07 -12.67
C LYS A 131 -17.92 3.58 -12.39
N THR A 132 -17.16 4.01 -11.37
CA THR A 132 -17.11 5.41 -10.93
C THR A 132 -15.75 6.07 -11.19
N ASP A 133 -14.72 5.29 -11.51
CA ASP A 133 -13.36 5.77 -11.80
C ASP A 133 -12.90 5.29 -13.18
N ALA A 134 -12.75 6.24 -14.11
CA ALA A 134 -12.23 5.96 -15.45
C ALA A 134 -10.79 5.45 -15.41
N GLY A 135 -9.94 5.94 -14.49
CA GLY A 135 -8.55 5.50 -14.38
C GLY A 135 -8.43 4.04 -13.95
N ILE A 136 -9.31 3.58 -13.05
CA ILE A 136 -9.37 2.16 -12.65
C ILE A 136 -9.91 1.28 -13.79
N ALA A 137 -10.90 1.76 -14.55
CA ALA A 137 -11.40 1.04 -15.72
C ALA A 137 -10.31 0.87 -16.80
N GLU A 138 -9.53 1.93 -17.07
CA GLU A 138 -8.37 1.88 -17.99
C GLU A 138 -7.30 0.91 -17.48
N LEU A 139 -7.02 0.92 -16.18
CA LEU A 139 -6.06 0.00 -15.56
C LEU A 139 -6.49 -1.46 -15.74
N MET A 140 -7.77 -1.78 -15.51
CA MET A 140 -8.32 -3.12 -15.75
C MET A 140 -8.19 -3.54 -17.22
N GLN A 141 -8.54 -2.64 -18.15
CA GLN A 141 -8.39 -2.89 -19.58
C GLN A 141 -6.92 -3.11 -19.97
N GLY A 142 -6.00 -2.37 -19.37
CA GLY A 142 -4.56 -2.57 -19.54
C GLY A 142 -4.09 -3.95 -19.10
N GLN A 143 -4.60 -4.46 -17.97
CA GLN A 143 -4.31 -5.82 -17.51
C GLN A 143 -4.87 -6.88 -18.47
N GLU A 144 -6.09 -6.70 -18.99
CA GLU A 144 -6.69 -7.60 -19.97
C GLU A 144 -5.88 -7.64 -21.27
N ASN A 145 -5.52 -6.47 -21.81
CA ASN A 145 -4.69 -6.39 -23.01
C ASN A 145 -3.33 -7.09 -22.82
N LEU A 146 -2.68 -6.87 -21.68
CA LEU A 146 -1.42 -7.52 -21.34
C LEU A 146 -1.58 -9.04 -21.24
N PHE A 147 -2.66 -9.51 -20.62
CA PHE A 147 -2.97 -10.93 -20.50
C PHE A 147 -3.12 -11.60 -21.87
N GLN A 148 -3.95 -11.03 -22.74
CA GLN A 148 -4.17 -11.56 -24.09
C GLN A 148 -2.88 -11.58 -24.90
N ALA A 149 -2.05 -10.53 -24.80
CA ALA A 149 -0.75 -10.48 -25.46
C ALA A 149 0.19 -11.60 -24.97
N ARG A 150 0.20 -11.89 -23.65
CA ARG A 150 1.01 -12.98 -23.08
C ARG A 150 0.52 -14.35 -23.50
N VAL A 151 -0.79 -14.60 -23.45
CA VAL A 151 -1.39 -15.86 -23.92
C VAL A 151 -1.03 -16.10 -25.39
N ALA A 152 -1.21 -15.09 -26.25
CA ALA A 152 -0.87 -15.20 -27.67
C ALA A 152 0.62 -15.43 -27.92
N SER A 153 1.50 -14.74 -27.17
CA SER A 153 2.96 -14.92 -27.26
C SER A 153 3.38 -16.33 -26.87
N ASN A 154 2.86 -16.84 -25.75
CA ASN A 154 3.15 -18.19 -25.28
C ASN A 154 2.66 -19.25 -26.28
N ALA A 155 1.45 -19.08 -26.85
CA ALA A 155 0.92 -19.99 -27.86
C ALA A 155 1.82 -20.04 -29.11
N LYS A 156 2.31 -18.88 -29.59
CA LYS A 156 3.25 -18.81 -30.72
C LYS A 156 4.59 -19.49 -30.41
N GLN A 157 5.12 -19.31 -29.20
CA GLN A 157 6.35 -19.98 -28.79
C GLN A 157 6.19 -21.50 -28.76
N ILE A 158 5.07 -22.00 -28.21
CA ILE A 158 4.75 -23.43 -28.21
C ILE A 158 4.64 -23.96 -29.64
N GLU A 159 3.98 -23.23 -30.54
CA GLU A 159 3.86 -23.59 -31.95
C GLU A 159 5.24 -23.69 -32.62
N GLN A 160 6.11 -22.70 -32.43
CA GLN A 160 7.45 -22.68 -32.99
C GLN A 160 8.32 -23.84 -32.47
N LEU A 161 8.28 -24.10 -31.16
CA LEU A 161 8.99 -25.23 -30.55
C LEU A 161 8.48 -26.57 -31.06
N THR A 162 7.16 -26.70 -31.25
CA THR A 162 6.54 -27.90 -31.81
C THR A 162 6.98 -28.14 -33.25
N LYS A 163 7.02 -27.09 -34.08
CA LYS A 163 7.54 -27.16 -35.45
C LYS A 163 9.02 -27.56 -35.47
N ARG A 164 9.84 -26.97 -34.59
CA ARG A 164 11.26 -27.32 -34.48
C ARG A 164 11.46 -28.78 -34.04
N LYS A 165 10.67 -29.27 -33.09
CA LYS A 165 10.68 -30.68 -32.68
C LYS A 165 10.37 -31.60 -33.86
N SER A 166 9.36 -31.26 -34.67
CA SER A 166 9.03 -32.05 -35.87
C SER A 166 10.14 -32.00 -36.93
N GLN A 167 10.78 -30.84 -37.13
CA GLN A 167 11.92 -30.72 -38.06
C GLN A 167 13.11 -31.58 -37.62
N ILE A 168 13.45 -31.57 -36.32
CA ILE A 168 14.52 -32.39 -35.76
C ILE A 168 14.19 -33.89 -35.91
N ALA A 169 12.94 -34.29 -35.65
CA ALA A 169 12.51 -35.67 -35.84
C ALA A 169 12.71 -36.12 -37.31
N ASN A 170 12.30 -35.32 -38.29
CA ASN A 170 12.51 -35.62 -39.71
C ASN A 170 14.00 -35.68 -40.08
N GLN A 171 14.84 -34.84 -39.46
CA GLN A 171 16.28 -34.87 -39.66
C GLN A 171 16.90 -36.16 -39.10
N ILE A 172 16.48 -36.59 -37.90
CA ILE A 172 16.89 -37.87 -37.31
C ILE A 172 16.51 -39.03 -38.22
N ASP A 173 15.27 -39.06 -38.72
CA ASP A 173 14.81 -40.12 -39.64
C ASP A 173 15.67 -40.16 -40.92
N GLY A 174 16.03 -39.00 -41.46
CA GLY A 174 16.94 -38.88 -42.60
C GLY A 174 18.35 -39.42 -42.30
N ILE A 175 18.92 -39.09 -41.14
CA ILE A 175 20.23 -39.59 -40.71
C ILE A 175 20.19 -41.11 -40.51
N VAL A 176 19.11 -41.65 -39.92
CA VAL A 176 18.93 -43.09 -39.74
C VAL A 176 18.89 -43.81 -41.09
N ALA A 177 18.16 -43.26 -42.08
CA ALA A 177 18.12 -43.80 -43.43
C ALA A 177 19.49 -43.76 -44.13
N GLN A 178 20.24 -42.65 -44.00
CA GLN A 178 21.59 -42.54 -44.53
C GLN A 178 22.53 -43.56 -43.88
N ARG A 179 22.48 -43.71 -42.56
CA ARG A 179 23.30 -44.69 -41.84
C ARG A 179 23.02 -46.11 -42.30
N ALA A 180 21.75 -46.47 -42.50
CA ALA A 180 21.37 -47.78 -43.01
C ALA A 180 21.92 -48.03 -44.43
N ALA A 181 21.89 -47.01 -45.30
CA ALA A 181 22.44 -47.11 -46.65
C ALA A 181 23.98 -47.30 -46.64
N VAL A 182 24.70 -46.50 -45.84
CA VAL A 182 26.17 -46.62 -45.71
C VAL A 182 26.56 -47.95 -45.08
N ALA A 183 25.83 -48.44 -44.07
CA ALA A 183 26.06 -49.76 -43.49
C ALA A 183 25.90 -50.88 -44.54
N THR A 184 24.88 -50.78 -45.39
CA THR A 184 24.70 -51.75 -46.50
C THR A 184 25.85 -51.69 -47.51
N GLN A 185 26.38 -50.49 -47.81
CA GLN A 185 27.55 -50.35 -48.69
C GLN A 185 28.81 -50.95 -48.06
N LEU A 186 29.00 -50.75 -46.76
CA LEU A 186 30.12 -51.32 -46.01
C LEU A 186 30.10 -52.85 -46.08
N ASP A 187 28.94 -53.47 -45.83
CA ASP A 187 28.76 -54.92 -45.92
C ASP A 187 29.13 -55.47 -47.31
N LEU A 188 28.76 -54.77 -48.38
CA LEU A 188 29.09 -55.16 -49.76
C LEU A 188 30.59 -55.05 -50.05
N ILE A 189 31.23 -53.97 -49.58
CA ILE A 189 32.68 -53.76 -49.75
C ILE A 189 33.47 -54.80 -48.94
N GLU A 190 33.01 -55.17 -47.75
CA GLU A 190 33.65 -56.22 -46.94
C GLU A 190 33.59 -57.57 -47.63
N GLN A 191 32.47 -57.91 -48.26
CA GLN A 191 32.35 -59.12 -49.07
C GLN A 191 33.29 -59.10 -50.28
N GLU A 192 33.31 -58.00 -51.06
CA GLU A 192 34.20 -57.88 -52.22
C GLU A 192 35.68 -57.94 -51.80
N LEU A 193 36.05 -57.26 -50.71
CA LEU A 193 37.39 -57.27 -50.16
C LEU A 193 37.82 -58.69 -49.75
N ALA A 194 36.95 -59.44 -49.07
CA ALA A 194 37.23 -60.81 -48.67
C ALA A 194 37.49 -61.73 -49.86
N ASP A 195 36.73 -61.58 -50.95
CA ASP A 195 36.91 -62.36 -52.16
C ASP A 195 38.17 -61.95 -52.94
N GLN A 196 38.45 -60.66 -53.05
CA GLN A 196 39.69 -60.16 -53.67
C GLN A 196 40.94 -60.58 -52.88
N GLN A 197 40.87 -60.61 -51.54
CA GLN A 197 41.96 -61.10 -50.71
C GLN A 197 42.26 -62.58 -50.99
N LYS A 198 41.23 -63.44 -51.05
CA LYS A 198 41.41 -64.86 -51.41
C LYS A 198 42.03 -65.04 -52.80
N LEU A 199 41.67 -64.20 -53.76
CA LEU A 199 42.26 -64.22 -55.11
C LEU A 199 43.72 -63.76 -55.09
N LEU A 200 44.04 -62.71 -54.33
CA LEU A 200 45.40 -62.21 -54.15
C LEU A 200 46.31 -63.28 -53.52
N ASP A 201 45.82 -63.98 -52.51
CA ASP A 201 46.56 -65.07 -51.83
C ASP A 201 46.90 -66.22 -52.79
N ARG A 202 46.11 -66.39 -53.86
CA ARG A 202 46.35 -67.35 -54.95
C ARG A 202 47.17 -66.78 -56.11
N GLY A 203 47.61 -65.51 -56.02
CA GLY A 203 48.32 -64.79 -57.09
C GLY A 203 47.43 -64.37 -58.27
N LEU A 204 46.10 -64.38 -58.11
CA LEU A 204 45.11 -64.12 -59.17
C LEU A 204 44.53 -62.70 -59.15
N ALA A 205 44.93 -61.86 -58.19
CA ALA A 205 44.51 -60.46 -58.08
C ALA A 205 45.71 -59.54 -57.82
N GLN A 206 45.52 -58.24 -58.03
CA GLN A 206 46.54 -57.22 -57.78
C GLN A 206 46.42 -56.66 -56.36
N ALA A 207 47.54 -56.54 -55.64
CA ALA A 207 47.56 -55.97 -54.29
C ALA A 207 47.00 -54.54 -54.22
N SER A 208 47.18 -53.75 -55.29
CA SER A 208 46.62 -52.40 -55.42
C SER A 208 45.08 -52.37 -55.34
N ARG A 209 44.38 -53.41 -55.85
CA ARG A 209 42.92 -53.51 -55.80
C ARG A 209 42.44 -53.77 -54.37
N VAL A 210 43.09 -54.68 -53.66
CA VAL A 210 42.80 -54.98 -52.25
C VAL A 210 43.00 -53.74 -51.38
N LEU A 211 44.13 -53.03 -51.52
CA LEU A 211 44.41 -51.80 -50.77
C LEU A 211 43.40 -50.68 -51.08
N ALA A 212 42.87 -50.62 -52.30
CA ALA A 212 41.81 -49.66 -52.64
C ALA A 212 40.48 -49.99 -51.94
N LEU A 213 40.10 -51.29 -51.88
CA LEU A 213 38.92 -51.74 -51.16
C LEU A 213 39.04 -51.53 -49.65
N GLN A 214 40.21 -51.80 -49.06
CA GLN A 214 40.48 -51.52 -47.63
C GLN A 214 40.35 -50.03 -47.30
N ARG A 215 40.85 -49.13 -48.15
CA ARG A 215 40.66 -47.68 -47.97
C ARG A 215 39.18 -47.30 -48.03
N SER A 216 38.44 -47.87 -48.98
CA SER A 216 37.01 -47.60 -49.13
C SER A 216 36.21 -48.10 -47.92
N GLN A 217 36.56 -49.28 -47.38
CA GLN A 217 35.96 -49.80 -46.15
C GLN A 217 36.22 -48.86 -44.96
N ALA A 218 37.46 -48.39 -44.79
CA ALA A 218 37.81 -47.49 -43.70
C ALA A 218 37.09 -46.13 -43.81
N GLU A 219 36.93 -45.60 -45.03
CA GLU A 219 36.18 -44.38 -45.31
C GLU A 219 34.69 -44.53 -44.93
N LEU A 220 34.02 -45.59 -45.42
CA LEU A 220 32.62 -45.86 -45.11
C LEU A 220 32.37 -46.11 -43.61
N SER A 221 33.31 -46.78 -42.94
CA SER A 221 33.25 -46.98 -41.49
C SER A 221 33.34 -45.65 -40.72
N GLY A 222 34.20 -44.73 -41.18
CA GLY A 222 34.27 -43.36 -40.70
C GLY A 222 32.95 -42.61 -40.88
N ASP A 223 32.35 -42.69 -42.08
CA ASP A 223 31.06 -42.06 -42.39
C ASP A 223 29.93 -42.55 -41.47
N VAL A 224 29.88 -43.86 -41.16
CA VAL A 224 28.92 -44.40 -40.19
C VAL A 224 29.12 -43.77 -38.80
N GLY A 225 30.37 -43.65 -38.36
CA GLY A 225 30.72 -42.99 -37.09
C GLY A 225 30.25 -41.54 -37.06
N ASP A 226 30.49 -40.78 -38.13
CA ASP A 226 30.07 -39.39 -38.26
C ASP A 226 28.54 -39.23 -38.24
N LEU A 227 27.81 -40.14 -38.89
CA LEU A 227 26.34 -40.14 -38.88
C LEU A 227 25.77 -40.49 -37.49
N ILE A 228 26.41 -41.41 -36.76
CA ILE A 228 26.04 -41.71 -35.36
C ILE A 228 26.27 -40.49 -34.47
N ALA A 229 27.41 -39.80 -34.63
CA ALA A 229 27.70 -38.59 -33.87
C ALA A 229 26.66 -37.48 -34.15
N LYS A 230 26.34 -37.25 -35.43
CA LYS A 230 25.29 -36.28 -35.83
C LYS A 230 23.92 -36.63 -35.29
N GLN A 231 23.57 -37.92 -35.23
CA GLN A 231 22.32 -38.37 -34.62
C GLN A 231 22.30 -38.08 -33.10
N ALA A 232 23.42 -38.25 -32.41
CA ALA A 232 23.52 -38.02 -30.97
C ALA A 232 23.51 -36.52 -30.59
N GLU A 233 23.87 -35.63 -31.51
CA GLU A 233 23.87 -34.18 -31.32
C GLU A 233 22.46 -33.54 -31.49
N SER A 234 21.53 -34.24 -32.15
CA SER A 234 20.20 -33.75 -32.52
C SER A 234 19.14 -33.98 -31.44
#